data_AF-A0A5C8IVL5-F1
#
_entry.id   AF-A0A5C8IVL5-F1
#
_cell.length_a   1.000
_cell.length_b   1.000
_cell.length_c   1.000
_cell.angle_alpha   90.00
_cell.angle_beta   90.00
_cell.angle_gamma   90.00
#
_symmetry.space_group_name_H-M   'P 1'
#
loop_
_entity.id
_entity.type
_entity.pdbx_description
1 polymer ?
#
loop_
_entity_poly.entity_id
_entity_poly.type
_entity_poly.pdbx_seq_one_letter_code
_entity_poly.pdbx_strand_id
1 'polypeptide(L)'
;MNGAAPTAQAPATPLPPACSTRPLQARRQIKKVGDELVRQYGKLRYYTVEQVRRANQRQAIPLDVGCWSHAFFNTHADFDRLHAGSGQACNYAAMKAELTEALSVDSVQVDAASWLDFDWDLSWLELPDLDWSIFDFFDL
;
A
#
# COMPACT_ATOMS: atom_id res chain seq x y z
N MET A 1 17.63 -50.66 10.51
CA MET A 1 17.31 -49.43 11.25
C MET A 1 17.98 -48.28 10.51
N ASN A 2 17.29 -47.60 9.60
CA ASN A 2 17.85 -46.47 8.86
C ASN A 2 17.03 -45.23 9.21
N GLY A 3 17.47 -44.51 10.24
CA GLY A 3 16.92 -43.21 10.60
C GLY A 3 17.59 -42.14 9.75
N ALA A 4 16.86 -41.59 8.77
CA ALA A 4 17.26 -40.36 8.10
C ALA A 4 17.08 -39.20 9.09
N ALA A 5 18.15 -38.45 9.34
CA ALA A 5 18.09 -37.23 10.13
C ALA A 5 17.30 -36.14 9.36
N PRO A 6 16.42 -35.37 10.04
CA PRO A 6 15.77 -34.24 9.41
C PRO A 6 16.81 -33.13 9.15
N THR A 7 16.93 -32.73 7.90
CA THR A 7 17.68 -31.55 7.48
C THR A 7 17.08 -30.31 8.14
N ALA A 8 17.86 -29.62 8.96
CA ALA A 8 17.50 -28.35 9.58
C ALA A 8 17.21 -27.30 8.50
N GLN A 9 16.00 -26.77 8.49
CA GLN A 9 15.64 -25.59 7.71
C GLN A 9 16.43 -24.39 8.24
N ALA A 10 17.11 -23.67 7.34
CA ALA A 10 17.76 -22.40 7.68
C ALA A 10 16.71 -21.40 8.22
N PRO A 11 17.07 -20.56 9.21
CA PRO A 11 16.14 -19.55 9.72
C PRO A 11 15.77 -18.58 8.60
N ALA A 12 14.46 -18.43 8.36
CA ALA A 12 13.95 -17.41 7.45
C ALA A 12 14.47 -16.04 7.90
N THR A 13 15.09 -15.30 6.98
CA THR A 13 15.49 -13.92 7.26
C THR A 13 14.23 -13.11 7.55
N PRO A 14 14.16 -12.35 8.66
CA PRO A 14 12.98 -11.55 8.94
C PRO A 14 12.75 -10.57 7.77
N LEU A 15 11.53 -10.57 7.24
CA LEU A 15 11.12 -9.65 6.19
C LEU A 15 11.35 -8.21 6.66
N PRO A 16 11.76 -7.30 5.75
CA PRO A 16 11.94 -5.91 6.12
C PRO A 16 10.62 -5.31 6.64
N PRO A 17 10.66 -4.34 7.57
CA PRO A 17 9.46 -3.71 8.10
C PRO A 17 8.81 -2.76 7.07
N ALA A 18 7.61 -2.28 7.40
CA ALA A 18 7.04 -1.10 6.77
C ALA A 18 7.91 0.14 7.07
N CYS A 19 7.64 1.22 6.34
CA CYS A 19 8.36 2.48 6.51
C CYS A 19 8.07 3.05 7.90
N SER A 20 9.09 3.59 8.57
CA SER A 20 9.07 3.86 10.01
C SER A 20 8.02 4.88 10.46
N THR A 21 7.51 5.71 9.55
CA THR A 21 6.53 6.76 9.88
C THR A 21 5.15 6.43 9.33
N ARG A 22 4.22 6.18 10.25
CA ARG A 22 2.79 6.08 9.95
C ARG A 22 2.15 7.48 9.97
N PRO A 23 1.44 7.91 8.91
CA PRO A 23 0.74 9.17 8.92
C PRO A 23 -0.40 9.13 9.93
N LEU A 24 -0.48 10.15 10.80
CA LEU A 24 -1.56 10.32 11.79
C LEU A 24 -2.96 10.33 11.15
N GLN A 25 -3.04 10.73 9.87
CA GLN A 25 -4.28 10.82 9.10
C GLN A 25 -4.13 10.12 7.74
N ALA A 26 -3.75 8.84 7.76
CA ALA A 26 -3.54 8.02 6.55
C ALA A 26 -4.69 8.16 5.53
N ARG A 27 -5.94 8.02 5.98
CA ARG A 27 -7.15 8.18 5.14
C ARG A 27 -7.16 9.54 4.42
N ARG A 28 -6.91 10.63 5.16
CA ARG A 28 -6.92 11.99 4.60
C ARG A 28 -5.79 12.20 3.60
N GLN A 29 -4.62 11.63 3.84
CA GLN A 29 -3.51 11.68 2.89
C GLN A 29 -3.86 10.98 1.58
N ILE A 30 -4.30 9.72 1.66
CA ILE A 30 -4.67 8.93 0.47
C ILE A 30 -5.77 9.64 -0.32
N LYS A 31 -6.78 10.20 0.36
CA LYS A 31 -7.83 11.00 -0.27
C LYS A 31 -7.26 12.19 -1.04
N LYS A 32 -6.51 13.07 -0.38
CA LYS A 32 -5.95 14.29 -1.00
C LYS A 32 -5.08 13.98 -2.22
N VAL A 33 -4.26 12.94 -2.11
CA VAL A 33 -3.35 12.54 -3.19
C VAL A 33 -4.13 11.93 -4.35
N GLY A 34 -5.10 11.07 -4.06
CA GLY A 34 -5.99 10.50 -5.09
C GLY A 34 -6.78 11.58 -5.83
N ASP A 35 -7.30 12.59 -5.11
CA ASP A 35 -8.04 13.73 -5.67
C ASP A 35 -7.17 14.48 -6.67
N GLU A 36 -5.92 14.76 -6.29
CA GLU A 36 -4.96 15.44 -7.14
C GLU A 36 -4.59 14.58 -8.37
N LEU A 37 -4.40 13.28 -8.19
CA LEU A 37 -4.07 12.36 -9.28
C LEU A 37 -5.18 12.29 -10.32
N VAL A 38 -6.44 12.10 -9.88
CA VAL A 38 -7.61 12.08 -10.76
C VAL A 38 -7.77 13.40 -11.49
N ARG A 39 -7.62 14.52 -10.77
CA ARG A 39 -7.74 15.87 -11.34
C ARG A 39 -6.70 16.16 -12.42
N GLN A 40 -5.50 15.57 -12.32
CA GLN A 40 -4.39 15.85 -13.26
C GLN A 40 -4.29 14.84 -14.41
N TYR A 41 -4.59 13.57 -14.16
CA TYR A 41 -4.28 12.48 -15.09
C TYR A 41 -5.52 11.64 -15.46
N GLY A 42 -6.68 11.99 -14.92
CA GLY A 42 -7.86 11.14 -14.99
C GLY A 42 -7.72 9.91 -14.11
N LYS A 43 -8.72 9.04 -14.22
CA LYS A 43 -8.87 7.86 -13.38
C LYS A 43 -8.03 6.70 -13.95
N LEU A 44 -7.08 6.17 -13.18
CA LEU A 44 -6.18 5.09 -13.60
C LEU A 44 -6.01 4.03 -12.51
N ARG A 45 -6.01 2.74 -12.87
CA ARG A 45 -5.78 1.64 -11.90
C ARG A 45 -4.46 1.80 -11.11
N TYR A 46 -3.41 2.25 -11.77
CA TYR A 46 -2.14 2.64 -11.16
C TYR A 46 -1.61 3.91 -11.81
N TYR A 47 -0.90 4.72 -11.04
CA TYR A 47 -0.17 5.88 -11.50
C TYR A 47 1.32 5.56 -11.51
N THR A 48 2.09 6.31 -12.31
CA THR A 48 3.56 6.23 -12.29
C THR A 48 4.13 6.84 -11.01
N VAL A 49 5.34 6.44 -10.63
CA VAL A 49 6.06 7.00 -9.46
C VAL A 49 6.13 8.53 -9.53
N GLU A 50 6.42 9.08 -10.71
CA GLU A 50 6.56 10.52 -10.90
C GLU A 50 5.21 11.25 -10.75
N GLN A 51 4.10 10.67 -11.22
CA GLN A 51 2.76 11.23 -11.00
C GLN A 51 2.42 11.29 -9.51
N VAL A 52 2.66 10.20 -8.77
CA VAL A 52 2.42 10.14 -7.32
C VAL A 52 3.34 11.10 -6.57
N ARG A 53 4.61 11.20 -6.97
CA ARG A 53 5.57 12.15 -6.40
C ARG A 53 5.11 13.60 -6.57
N ARG A 54 4.65 13.98 -7.77
CA ARG A 54 4.11 15.32 -8.05
C ARG A 54 2.84 15.60 -7.26
N ALA A 55 1.94 14.62 -7.15
CA ALA A 55 0.73 14.77 -6.35
C ALA A 55 1.06 14.98 -4.86
N ASN A 56 1.98 14.19 -4.30
CA ASN A 56 2.50 14.37 -2.94
C ASN A 56 3.07 15.79 -2.75
N GLN A 57 3.91 16.27 -3.67
CA GLN A 57 4.49 17.62 -3.61
C GLN A 57 3.40 18.72 -3.62
N ARG A 58 2.40 18.62 -4.50
CA ARG A 58 1.32 19.61 -4.59
C ARG A 58 0.40 19.62 -3.39
N GLN A 59 0.20 18.46 -2.76
CA GLN A 59 -0.60 18.32 -1.54
C GLN A 59 0.23 18.53 -0.26
N ALA A 60 1.49 18.96 -0.40
CA ALA A 60 2.44 19.16 0.70
C ALA A 60 2.53 17.94 1.63
N ILE A 61 2.50 16.73 1.06
CA ILE A 61 2.68 15.49 1.80
C ILE A 61 4.15 15.38 2.20
N PRO A 62 4.45 15.26 3.51
CA PRO A 62 5.81 15.09 3.99
C PRO A 62 6.49 13.85 3.40
N LEU A 63 7.78 13.95 3.12
CA LEU A 63 8.55 12.88 2.45
C LEU A 63 8.56 11.58 3.26
N ASP A 64 8.60 11.70 4.58
CA ASP A 64 8.62 10.58 5.54
C ASP A 64 7.34 9.74 5.53
N VAL A 65 6.21 10.29 5.08
CA VAL A 65 4.94 9.56 4.93
C VAL A 65 4.55 9.36 3.45
N GLY A 66 5.34 9.85 2.50
CA GLY A 66 5.05 9.76 1.07
C GLY A 66 4.98 8.33 0.54
N CYS A 67 5.68 7.38 1.18
CA CYS A 67 5.66 5.95 0.87
C CYS A 67 4.25 5.35 0.96
N TRP A 68 3.37 5.89 1.81
CA TRP A 68 1.97 5.44 1.89
C TRP A 68 1.20 5.72 0.60
N SER A 69 1.41 6.90 0.01
CA SER A 69 0.83 7.24 -1.28
C SER A 69 1.38 6.32 -2.39
N HIS A 70 2.69 6.04 -2.36
CA HIS A 70 3.33 5.15 -3.32
C HIS A 70 2.84 3.71 -3.19
N ALA A 71 2.69 3.20 -1.97
CA ALA A 71 2.14 1.87 -1.71
C ALA A 71 0.68 1.73 -2.17
N PHE A 72 -0.08 2.82 -2.18
CA PHE A 72 -1.47 2.79 -2.62
C PHE A 72 -1.64 2.92 -4.14
N PHE A 73 -0.92 3.87 -4.76
CA PHE A 73 -1.19 4.30 -6.14
C PHE A 73 -0.20 3.78 -7.18
N ASN A 74 0.94 3.21 -6.79
CA ASN A 74 1.87 2.57 -7.73
C ASN A 74 1.66 1.06 -7.80
N THR A 75 2.26 0.46 -8.82
CA THR A 75 2.42 -1.00 -8.86
C THR A 75 3.43 -1.46 -7.79
N HIS A 76 3.34 -2.72 -7.38
CA HIS A 76 4.32 -3.33 -6.46
C HIS A 76 5.75 -3.19 -7.00
N ALA A 77 5.97 -3.53 -8.28
CA ALA A 77 7.29 -3.44 -8.90
C ALA A 77 7.86 -2.02 -8.93
N ASP A 78 7.01 -1.00 -9.13
CA ASP A 78 7.44 0.39 -9.10
C ASP A 78 7.73 0.88 -7.67
N PHE A 79 6.96 0.41 -6.68
CA PHE A 79 7.24 0.66 -5.28
C PHE A 79 8.59 0.05 -4.87
N ASP A 80 8.85 -1.20 -5.24
CA ASP A 80 10.10 -1.88 -4.93
C ASP A 80 11.28 -1.18 -5.60
N ARG A 81 11.14 -0.79 -6.88
CA ARG A 81 12.19 -0.04 -7.59
C ARG A 81 12.48 1.30 -6.92
N LEU A 82 11.46 1.98 -6.41
CA LEU A 82 11.61 3.23 -5.65
C LEU A 82 12.40 3.02 -4.35
N HIS A 83 12.21 1.89 -3.67
CA HIS A 83 12.82 1.62 -2.35
C HIS A 83 14.11 0.79 -2.41
N ALA A 84 14.43 0.16 -3.55
CA ALA A 84 15.66 -0.60 -3.76
C ALA A 84 16.94 0.27 -3.59
N GLY A 85 16.83 1.59 -3.77
CA GLY A 85 17.95 2.54 -3.63
C GLY A 85 18.21 3.06 -2.21
N SER A 86 17.36 2.73 -1.23
CA SER A 86 17.33 3.44 0.06
C SER A 86 18.13 2.76 1.19
N GLY A 87 18.71 1.58 0.96
CA GLY A 87 19.52 0.84 1.96
C GLY A 87 18.73 0.28 3.15
N GLN A 88 17.51 0.76 3.37
CA GLN A 88 16.46 0.15 4.19
C GLN A 88 15.31 -0.20 3.25
N ALA A 89 15.19 -1.48 2.89
CA ALA A 89 14.07 -1.93 2.09
C ALA A 89 12.79 -1.76 2.93
N CYS A 90 11.94 -0.82 2.55
CA CYS A 90 10.58 -0.75 3.06
C CYS A 90 9.79 -1.85 2.35
N ASN A 91 9.24 -2.82 3.08
CA ASN A 91 8.56 -3.95 2.47
C ASN A 91 7.16 -3.53 2.00
N TYR A 92 6.86 -3.73 0.72
CA TYR A 92 5.56 -3.37 0.13
C TYR A 92 4.39 -4.08 0.82
N ALA A 93 4.50 -5.38 1.09
CA ALA A 93 3.44 -6.14 1.76
C ALA A 93 3.19 -5.63 3.19
N ALA A 94 4.24 -5.35 3.96
CA ALA A 94 4.12 -4.75 5.28
C ALA A 94 3.47 -3.36 5.22
N MET A 95 3.87 -2.52 4.26
CA MET A 95 3.24 -1.22 4.02
C MET A 95 1.76 -1.34 3.66
N LYS A 96 1.40 -2.31 2.81
CA LYS A 96 0.00 -2.56 2.42
C LYS A 96 -0.82 -3.04 3.61
N ALA A 97 -0.28 -3.91 4.47
CA ALA A 97 -0.96 -4.36 5.67
C ALA A 97 -1.25 -3.20 6.64
N GLU A 98 -0.24 -2.38 6.93
CA GLU A 98 -0.45 -1.19 7.78
C GLU A 98 -1.42 -0.19 7.15
N LEU A 99 -1.38 -0.05 5.83
CA LEU A 99 -2.31 0.80 5.10
C LEU A 99 -3.74 0.28 5.25
N THR A 100 -3.96 -1.01 5.04
CA THR A 100 -5.28 -1.64 5.25
C THR A 100 -5.75 -1.44 6.68
N GLU A 101 -4.89 -1.63 7.68
CA GLU A 101 -5.23 -1.41 9.09
C GLU A 101 -5.62 0.06 9.33
N ALA A 102 -4.81 1.03 8.90
CA ALA A 102 -5.10 2.45 9.09
C ALA A 102 -6.35 2.93 8.34
N LEU A 103 -6.67 2.28 7.22
CA LEU A 103 -7.91 2.53 6.50
C LEU A 103 -9.09 1.75 7.09
N SER A 104 -8.89 0.74 7.93
CA SER A 104 -9.96 -0.06 8.56
C SER A 104 -10.50 0.53 9.86
N VAL A 105 -9.72 1.35 10.58
CA VAL A 105 -10.13 1.87 11.89
C VAL A 105 -11.06 3.09 11.74
N ASP A 106 -12.35 2.81 11.59
CA ASP A 106 -13.42 3.58 12.22
C ASP A 106 -14.48 2.56 12.68
N SER A 107 -14.86 2.65 13.95
CA SER A 107 -15.55 1.60 14.72
C SER A 107 -17.02 1.45 14.35
N VAL A 108 -17.29 0.87 13.19
CA VAL A 108 -18.56 0.21 12.89
C VAL A 108 -18.18 -1.09 12.18
N GLN A 109 -18.90 -2.18 12.46
CA GLN A 109 -18.83 -3.40 11.65
C GLN A 109 -19.39 -3.08 10.25
N VAL A 110 -18.58 -2.35 9.50
CA VAL A 110 -18.75 -1.96 8.12
C VAL A 110 -18.00 -3.06 7.40
N ASP A 111 -18.78 -3.98 6.86
CA ASP A 111 -18.35 -4.86 5.79
C ASP A 111 -17.37 -4.12 4.87
N ALA A 112 -16.40 -4.85 4.34
CA ALA A 112 -15.46 -4.28 3.38
C ALA A 112 -16.15 -3.58 2.19
N ALA A 113 -17.43 -3.86 1.96
CA ALA A 113 -18.26 -3.13 1.02
C ALA A 113 -18.63 -1.70 1.51
N SER A 114 -18.95 -1.49 2.79
CA SER A 114 -19.41 -0.17 3.28
C SER A 114 -18.32 0.90 3.44
N TRP A 115 -17.01 0.58 3.32
CA TRP A 115 -15.99 1.64 3.23
C TRP A 115 -15.79 2.18 1.80
N LEU A 116 -16.18 1.41 0.77
CA LEU A 116 -16.33 1.94 -0.59
C LEU A 116 -17.58 2.82 -0.75
N ASP A 117 -18.51 2.77 0.22
CA ASP A 117 -19.71 3.61 0.28
C ASP A 117 -19.44 5.03 0.83
N PHE A 118 -18.25 5.30 1.37
CA PHE A 118 -17.87 6.62 1.89
C PHE A 118 -17.52 7.60 0.76
N ASP A 119 -18.52 8.18 0.07
CA ASP A 119 -18.48 9.44 -0.73
C ASP A 119 -17.14 9.82 -1.40
N TRP A 120 -16.47 8.79 -1.91
CA TRP A 120 -15.17 8.82 -2.52
C TRP A 120 -15.37 7.90 -3.71
N ASP A 121 -15.80 8.50 -4.82
CA ASP A 121 -15.97 7.80 -6.09
C ASP A 121 -14.61 7.15 -6.43
N LEU A 122 -14.40 5.91 -5.97
CA LEU A 122 -13.33 4.97 -6.29
C LEU A 122 -13.83 3.89 -7.24
N SER A 123 -15.06 4.03 -7.75
CA SER A 123 -15.60 3.16 -8.79
C SER A 123 -14.63 3.03 -9.97
N TRP A 124 -13.83 4.07 -10.18
CA TRP A 124 -12.83 4.15 -11.23
C TRP A 124 -11.48 3.52 -10.94
N LEU A 125 -11.20 3.21 -9.68
CA LEU A 125 -10.06 2.36 -9.35
C LEU A 125 -10.34 0.92 -9.81
N GLU A 126 -11.52 0.66 -10.41
CA GLU A 126 -12.04 -0.66 -10.81
C GLU A 126 -11.64 -1.68 -9.75
N LEU A 127 -12.14 -1.47 -8.53
CA LEU A 127 -12.09 -2.48 -7.47
C LEU A 127 -13.32 -3.37 -7.72
N PRO A 128 -13.24 -4.40 -8.58
CA PRO A 128 -14.41 -5.17 -8.93
C PRO A 128 -14.67 -6.07 -7.73
N ASP A 129 -15.73 -5.80 -6.99
CA ASP A 129 -16.20 -6.66 -5.91
C ASP A 129 -15.10 -7.11 -4.91
N LEU A 130 -14.20 -6.21 -4.48
CA LEU A 130 -13.16 -6.42 -3.44
C LEU A 130 -12.81 -7.90 -3.18
N ASP A 131 -12.31 -8.57 -4.22
CA ASP A 131 -11.63 -9.84 -4.04
C ASP A 131 -10.33 -9.51 -3.31
N TRP A 132 -10.25 -9.88 -2.03
CA TRP A 132 -9.05 -9.69 -1.22
C TRP A 132 -7.82 -10.42 -1.80
N SER A 133 -7.95 -11.17 -2.90
CA SER A 133 -6.84 -11.70 -3.72
C SER A 133 -5.97 -10.62 -4.40
N ILE A 134 -6.42 -9.37 -4.59
CA ILE A 134 -5.49 -8.25 -4.91
C ILE A 134 -4.54 -7.94 -3.74
N PHE A 135 -4.88 -8.42 -2.54
CA PHE A 135 -4.03 -8.51 -1.37
C PHE A 135 -3.70 -9.98 -1.06
N ASP A 136 -3.51 -10.85 -2.09
CA ASP A 136 -2.89 -12.16 -1.88
C ASP A 136 -1.47 -11.93 -1.33
N PHE A 137 -1.44 -11.92 -0.02
CA PHE A 137 -0.34 -11.63 0.89
C PHE A 137 0.66 -12.80 0.95
N PHE A 138 0.51 -13.80 0.07
CA PHE A 138 1.31 -15.02 0.03
C PHE A 138 1.59 -15.46 -1.41
N ASP A 139 2.36 -14.67 -2.16
CA ASP A 139 3.28 -15.30 -3.12
C ASP A 139 4.54 -15.68 -2.34
N LEU A 140 4.58 -16.97 -2.00
CA LEU A 140 5.66 -17.70 -1.33
C LEU A 140 6.67 -18.21 -2.36
#